data_AF-A0A397GIT2-F1
#
_entry.id   AF-A0A397GIT2-F1
#
_cell.length_a   1.000
_cell.length_b   1.000
_cell.length_c   1.000
_cell.angle_alpha   90.00
_cell.angle_beta   90.00
_cell.angle_gamma   90.00
#
_symmetry.space_group_name_H-M   'P 1'
#
loop_
_entity.id
_entity.type
_entity.pdbx_description
1 polymer ?
#
loop_
_entity_poly.entity_id
_entity_poly.type
_entity_poly.pdbx_seq_one_letter_code
_entity_poly.pdbx_strand_id
1 'polypeptide(L)'
;MASRGIDFENRQWERYYKRKEVVLKKICKDGNFREYLKINFKNINWKQKLCNLSYLSRSFIGIHKLDIVHQDFHPGNILSKNFTNSYPLKISD
;
A
#
# COMPACT_ATOMS: atom_id res chain seq x y z
N MET A 1 8.81 -37.55 5.97
CA MET A 1 8.28 -36.53 6.91
C MET A 1 9.38 -35.56 7.26
N ALA A 2 9.31 -34.31 6.79
CA ALA A 2 9.83 -33.09 7.42
C ALA A 2 9.91 -31.97 6.36
N SER A 3 8.99 -31.01 6.42
CA SER A 3 9.28 -29.59 6.19
C SER A 3 8.12 -28.74 6.71
N ARG A 4 8.04 -28.61 8.04
CA ARG A 4 7.13 -27.68 8.75
C ARG A 4 7.89 -26.41 9.16
N GLY A 5 8.68 -25.85 8.24
CA GLY A 5 9.48 -24.65 8.49
C GLY A 5 8.89 -23.34 7.93
N ILE A 6 7.91 -23.40 7.02
CA ILE A 6 7.50 -22.24 6.20
C ILE A 6 6.27 -21.48 6.76
N ASP A 7 5.59 -22.00 7.78
CA ASP A 7 4.21 -21.57 8.12
C ASP A 7 4.09 -20.61 9.34
N PHE A 8 5.15 -20.39 10.14
CA PHE A 8 5.03 -19.52 11.32
C PHE A 8 5.41 -18.07 11.07
N GLU A 9 6.48 -17.81 10.32
CA GLU A 9 6.88 -16.44 9.97
C GLU A 9 5.92 -15.82 8.95
N ASN A 10 5.48 -16.57 7.93
CA ASN A 10 4.52 -16.08 6.94
C ASN A 10 3.20 -15.63 7.58
N ARG A 11 2.72 -16.35 8.60
CA ARG A 11 1.52 -15.97 9.35
C ARG A 11 1.69 -14.73 10.23
N GLN A 12 2.89 -14.46 10.72
CA GLN A 12 3.19 -13.21 11.45
C GLN A 12 3.23 -12.01 10.50
N TRP A 13 3.81 -12.19 9.31
CA TRP A 13 3.84 -11.18 8.25
C TRP A 13 2.45 -10.80 7.75
N GLU A 14 1.58 -11.78 7.46
CA GLU A 14 0.19 -11.52 7.08
C GLU A 14 -0.60 -10.84 8.20
N ARG A 15 -0.46 -11.30 9.45
CA ARG A 15 -1.13 -10.67 10.60
C ARG A 15 -0.65 -9.24 10.85
N TYR A 16 0.62 -8.94 10.60
CA TYR A 16 1.17 -7.60 10.74
C TYR A 16 0.62 -6.66 9.66
N TYR A 17 0.64 -7.09 8.39
CA TYR A 17 0.11 -6.29 7.29
C TYR A 17 -1.40 -6.05 7.42
N LYS A 18 -2.17 -7.10 7.73
CA LYS A 18 -3.62 -7.02 7.92
C LYS A 18 -4.01 -6.10 9.08
N ARG A 19 -3.28 -6.12 10.21
CA ARG A 19 -3.52 -5.16 11.31
C ARG A 19 -3.19 -3.73 10.91
N LYS A 20 -2.07 -3.53 10.21
CA LYS A 20 -1.64 -2.21 9.73
C LYS A 20 -2.65 -1.62 8.75
N GLU A 21 -3.24 -2.46 7.92
CA GLU A 21 -4.29 -2.13 6.97
C GLU A 21 -5.61 -1.74 7.64
N VAL A 22 -6.10 -2.52 8.61
CA VAL A 22 -7.32 -2.17 9.39
C VAL A 22 -7.15 -0.81 10.10
N VAL A 23 -5.97 -0.56 10.67
CA VAL A 23 -5.65 0.74 11.30
C VAL A 23 -5.61 1.86 10.26
N LEU A 24 -5.04 1.61 9.07
CA LEU A 24 -5.02 2.60 7.99
C LEU A 24 -6.41 2.91 7.46
N LYS A 25 -7.24 1.91 7.16
CA LYS A 25 -8.63 2.11 6.73
C LYS A 25 -9.41 2.95 7.76
N LYS A 26 -9.16 2.78 9.06
CA LYS A 26 -9.78 3.57 10.13
C LYS A 26 -9.27 5.02 10.23
N ILE A 27 -8.03 5.28 9.81
CA ILE A 27 -7.37 6.60 9.93
C ILE A 27 -7.38 7.39 8.60
N CYS A 28 -7.52 6.73 7.45
CA CYS A 28 -7.61 7.36 6.13
C CYS A 28 -8.95 8.09 5.97
N LYS A 29 -9.02 9.33 6.45
CA LYS A 29 -10.21 10.17 6.36
C LYS A 29 -10.62 10.48 4.92
N ASP A 30 -9.65 10.49 4.01
CA ASP A 30 -9.83 10.84 2.60
C ASP A 30 -10.23 9.64 1.72
N GLY A 31 -10.49 8.48 2.32
CA GLY A 31 -10.76 7.24 1.58
C GLY A 31 -9.49 6.65 0.94
N ASN A 32 -9.66 5.97 -0.19
CA ASN A 32 -8.56 5.39 -0.96
C ASN A 32 -8.02 6.36 -2.02
N PHE A 33 -6.90 6.00 -2.64
CA PHE A 33 -6.25 6.85 -3.63
C PHE A 33 -7.13 7.10 -4.86
N ARG A 34 -8.00 6.17 -5.25
CA ARG A 34 -8.96 6.36 -6.34
C ARG A 34 -9.90 7.54 -6.04
N GLU A 35 -10.50 7.58 -4.86
CA GLU A 35 -11.40 8.66 -4.47
C GLU A 35 -10.66 10.00 -4.37
N TYR A 36 -9.44 9.99 -3.81
CA TYR A 36 -8.59 11.18 -3.80
C TYR A 36 -8.30 11.72 -5.21
N LEU A 37 -7.94 10.84 -6.15
CA LEU A 37 -7.64 11.23 -7.53
C LEU A 37 -8.86 11.79 -8.26
N LYS A 38 -10.06 11.22 -8.07
CA LYS A 38 -11.30 11.74 -8.69
C LYS A 38 -11.52 13.22 -8.41
N ILE A 39 -11.22 13.66 -7.19
CA ILE A 39 -11.44 15.04 -6.75
C ILE A 39 -10.22 15.92 -7.09
N ASN A 40 -9.00 15.40 -6.94
CA ASN A 40 -7.80 16.23 -6.90
C ASN A 40 -6.87 16.11 -8.11
N PHE A 41 -7.13 15.23 -9.08
CA PHE A 41 -6.15 14.91 -10.15
C PHE A 41 -5.54 16.14 -10.85
N LYS A 42 -6.37 17.16 -11.12
CA LYS A 42 -5.94 18.41 -11.77
C LYS A 42 -5.05 19.29 -10.88
N ASN A 43 -5.21 19.18 -9.56
CA ASN A 43 -4.50 19.99 -8.56
C ASN A 43 -3.18 19.34 -8.10
N ILE A 44 -2.95 18.06 -8.45
CA ILE A 44 -1.70 17.37 -8.12
C ILE A 44 -0.61 17.82 -9.10
N ASN A 45 0.41 18.49 -8.58
CA ASN A 45 1.57 18.88 -9.38
C ASN A 45 2.44 17.66 -9.78
N TRP A 46 3.29 17.85 -10.79
CA TRP A 46 4.15 16.79 -11.33
C TRP A 46 5.13 16.21 -10.30
N LYS A 47 5.67 17.05 -9.41
CA LYS A 47 6.58 16.58 -8.35
C LYS A 47 5.87 15.58 -7.43
N GLN A 48 4.64 15.86 -7.02
CA GLN A 48 3.84 14.95 -6.20
C GLN A 48 3.53 13.65 -6.94
N LYS A 49 3.17 13.71 -8.23
CA LYS A 49 2.95 12.53 -9.08
C LYS A 49 4.19 11.63 -9.11
N LEU A 50 5.36 12.21 -9.33
CA LEU A 50 6.64 11.48 -9.35
C LEU A 50 6.98 10.88 -7.98
N CYS A 51 6.79 11.63 -6.89
CA CYS A 51 6.99 11.12 -5.54
C CYS A 51 6.08 9.92 -5.26
N ASN A 52 4.80 10.01 -5.61
CA ASN A 52 3.83 8.92 -5.43
C ASN A 52 4.25 7.66 -6.20
N LEU A 53 4.65 7.80 -7.46
CA LEU A 53 5.16 6.69 -8.26
C LEU A 53 6.43 6.07 -7.64
N SER A 54 7.37 6.91 -7.20
CA SER A 54 8.61 6.46 -6.56
C SER A 54 8.37 5.67 -5.27
N TYR A 55 7.38 6.07 -4.45
CA TYR A 55 6.99 5.30 -3.27
C TYR A 55 6.38 3.96 -3.64
N LEU A 56 5.43 3.93 -4.59
CA LEU A 56 4.80 2.70 -5.04
C LEU A 56 5.83 1.71 -5.60
N SER A 57 6.74 2.17 -6.46
CA SER A 57 7.81 1.31 -7.00
C SER A 57 8.69 0.72 -5.89
N ARG A 58 9.05 1.49 -4.86
CA ARG A 58 9.80 0.96 -3.70
C ARG A 58 9.00 -0.09 -2.92
N SER A 59 7.70 0.13 -2.73
CA SER A 59 6.82 -0.85 -2.09
C SER A 59 6.77 -2.16 -2.89
N PHE A 60 6.65 -2.09 -4.21
CA PHE A 60 6.66 -3.28 -5.07
C PHE A 60 7.97 -4.06 -5.00
N ILE A 61 9.11 -3.37 -5.00
CA ILE A 61 10.41 -4.02 -4.80
C ILE A 61 10.44 -4.78 -3.48
N GLY A 62 9.87 -4.21 -2.41
CA GLY A 62 9.76 -4.88 -1.11
C GLY A 62 8.89 -6.14 -1.16
N ILE A 63 7.73 -6.06 -1.81
CA ILE A 63 6.79 -7.19 -1.92
C ILE A 63 7.38 -8.31 -2.79
N HIS A 64 7.98 -7.99 -3.94
CA HIS A 64 8.60 -8.98 -4.82
C HIS A 64 9.84 -9.63 -4.20
N LYS A 65 10.59 -8.93 -3.34
CA LYS A 65 11.68 -9.54 -2.55
C LYS A 65 11.20 -10.61 -1.58
N LEU A 66 9.92 -10.60 -1.23
CA LEU A 66 9.27 -11.61 -0.40
C LEU A 66 8.62 -12.73 -1.26
N ASP A 67 8.85 -12.73 -2.58
CA ASP A 67 8.23 -13.66 -3.53
C ASP A 67 6.68 -13.60 -3.54
N ILE A 68 6.13 -12.43 -3.20
CA ILE A 68 4.69 -12.18 -3.17
C ILE A 68 4.28 -11.49 -4.47
N VAL A 69 3.21 -11.98 -5.10
CA VAL A 69 2.51 -11.32 -6.19
C VAL A 69 1.22 -10.73 -5.65
N HIS A 70 1.06 -9.41 -5.75
CA HIS A 70 -0.08 -8.69 -5.15
C HIS A 70 -1.43 -8.96 -5.85
N GLN A 71 -1.42 -9.33 -7.14
CA GLN A 71 -2.57 -9.73 -7.97
C GLN A 71 -3.70 -8.70 -8.20
N ASP A 72 -4.03 -7.82 -7.25
CA ASP A 72 -5.12 -6.83 -7.35
C ASP A 72 -4.64 -5.36 -7.26
N PHE A 73 -3.53 -5.05 -7.93
CA PHE A 73 -2.98 -3.70 -7.86
C PHE A 73 -3.82 -2.68 -8.65
N HIS A 74 -4.60 -1.87 -7.93
CA HIS A 74 -5.28 -0.70 -8.48
C HIS A 74 -5.38 0.45 -7.47
N PRO A 75 -5.67 1.71 -7.91
CA PRO A 75 -5.76 2.87 -7.01
C PRO A 75 -6.78 2.77 -5.86
N GLY A 76 -7.69 1.81 -5.93
CA GLY A 76 -8.68 1.55 -4.88
C GLY A 76 -8.07 0.83 -3.67
N ASN A 77 -6.97 0.12 -3.89
CA ASN A 77 -6.22 -0.63 -2.88
C ASN A 77 -4.93 0.10 -2.51
N ILE A 78 -4.93 1.43 -2.66
CA ILE A 78 -3.83 2.30 -2.23
C ILE A 78 -4.35 3.23 -1.15
N LEU A 79 -3.70 3.18 0.02
CA LEU A 79 -4.06 3.95 1.20
C LEU A 79 -2.93 4.90 1.61
N SER A 80 -3.29 6.03 2.20
CA SER A 80 -2.34 6.96 2.82
C SER A 80 -3.00 7.69 3.98
N LYS A 81 -2.21 8.01 5.02
CA LYS A 81 -2.67 8.87 6.12
C LYS A 81 -3.13 10.24 5.62
N ASN A 82 -2.51 10.72 4.54
CA ASN A 82 -2.83 11.98 3.88
C ASN A 82 -2.19 11.96 2.47
N PHE A 83 -2.97 12.26 1.43
CA PHE A 83 -2.50 12.26 0.04
C PHE A 83 -1.92 13.60 -0.44
N THR A 84 -2.20 14.70 0.26
CA THR A 84 -1.71 16.04 -0.06
C THR A 84 -0.27 16.28 0.42
N ASN A 85 0.13 15.60 1.48
CA ASN A 85 1.49 15.62 2.01
C ASN A 85 2.29 14.41 1.47
N SER A 86 3.63 14.48 1.49
CA SER A 86 4.51 13.39 1.03
C SER A 86 4.50 12.14 1.95
N TYR A 87 3.36 11.84 2.58
CA TYR A 87 3.21 10.61 3.33
C TYR A 87 3.30 9.40 2.39
N PRO A 88 3.94 8.31 2.83
CA PRO A 88 4.07 7.13 2.01
C PRO A 88 2.71 6.54 1.63
N LEU A 89 2.54 6.28 0.33
CA LEU A 89 1.48 5.43 -0.17
C LEU A 89 1.73 3.99 0.27
N LYS A 90 0.66 3.27 0.60
CA LYS A 90 0.70 1.86 0.98
C LYS A 90 -0.27 1.08 0.12
N ILE A 91 0.22 -0.04 -0.40
CA ILE A 91 -0.63 -1.00 -1.09
C ILE A 91 -1.31 -1.85 -0.01
N SER A 92 -2.63 -1.88 -0.05
CA SER A 92 -3.53 -2.77 0.72
C SER A 92 -4.04 -3.87 -0.20
N ASP A 93 -4.68 -4.91 0.34
CA ASP A 93 -5.42 -6.01 -0.35
C ASP A 93 -5.08 -6.30 -1.82
#